data_AF-A0A168LK52-F1
#
_entry.id   AF-A0A168LK52-F1
#
_cell.length_a   1.000
_cell.length_b   1.000
_cell.length_c   1.000
_cell.angle_alpha   90.00
_cell.angle_beta   90.00
_cell.angle_gamma   90.00
#
_symmetry.space_group_name_H-M   'P 1'
#
loop_
_entity.id
_entity.type
_entity.pdbx_description
1 polymer ?
#
loop_
_entity_poly.entity_id
_entity_poly.type
_entity_poly.pdbx_seq_one_letter_code
_entity_poly.pdbx_strand_id
1 'polypeptide(L)'
;MDLKLNERCEDNPEKAGASRLLIVIFYLIIIVYAFIAIKVILFKTVPLSALFHSRIMSLRSINVIPFHTINEFFISANIDMGRALANIGGNIAIFVPFGIFVAYAVNRKPLRIPFLWLLITSFMLEIIQYVFALGSSDIDDILLNFTGGAIGIGIYKWFRKKTSSHNHFLMAVIGFLLISGLFGGTALRIADPNLLSFTASKISYINENDEVIAGWNEAEADLFGDLTASGMNEITVYMNPKYTQMTGKKETDNEYVHIQINNSTQVFIRYISTDKNTVISNYEKVTHSDIATLLETRGITPTVRVWLSNDNMPVAEAVLIGITD
;
A
#
# COMPACT_ATOMS: atom_id res chain seq x y z
N MET A 1 -21.81 -31.43 71.94
CA MET A 1 -21.95 -32.85 71.63
C MET A 1 -23.14 -32.96 70.70
N ASP A 2 -23.05 -33.09 69.38
CA ASP A 2 -21.98 -33.20 68.37
C ASP A 2 -22.69 -32.87 67.04
N LEU A 3 -22.21 -31.91 66.24
CA LEU A 3 -21.41 -32.10 65.01
C LEU A 3 -22.13 -32.83 63.84
N LYS A 4 -21.97 -32.23 62.64
CA LYS A 4 -22.05 -32.76 61.25
C LYS A 4 -23.44 -32.70 60.57
N LEU A 5 -23.63 -32.20 59.34
CA LEU A 5 -22.78 -31.71 58.23
C LEU A 5 -23.58 -30.56 57.54
N ASN A 6 -23.08 -29.35 57.31
CA ASN A 6 -22.12 -28.93 56.28
C ASN A 6 -22.39 -29.47 54.86
N GLU A 7 -23.54 -29.14 54.28
CA GLU A 7 -23.63 -28.95 52.83
C GLU A 7 -23.23 -27.50 52.51
N ARG A 8 -21.92 -27.29 52.32
CA ARG A 8 -21.46 -26.16 51.52
C ARG A 8 -22.03 -26.36 50.13
N CYS A 9 -22.88 -25.43 49.67
CA CYS A 9 -22.94 -25.13 48.25
C CYS A 9 -21.50 -24.86 47.80
N GLU A 10 -20.91 -25.82 47.10
CA GLU A 10 -19.76 -25.57 46.25
C GLU A 10 -20.19 -24.49 45.26
N ASP A 11 -19.77 -23.26 45.55
CA ASP A 11 -19.78 -22.16 44.61
C ASP A 11 -18.88 -22.59 43.44
N ASN A 12 -19.50 -23.14 42.40
CA ASN A 12 -18.81 -23.64 41.23
C ASN A 12 -18.09 -22.45 40.55
N PRO A 13 -16.74 -22.37 40.63
CA PRO A 13 -15.99 -21.22 40.14
C PRO A 13 -15.98 -21.11 38.60
N GLU A 14 -16.59 -22.07 37.89
CA GLU A 14 -16.63 -22.10 36.42
C GLU A 14 -17.58 -21.08 35.76
N LYS A 15 -18.38 -20.33 36.52
CA LYS A 15 -19.36 -19.36 35.97
C LYS A 15 -19.12 -17.90 36.34
N ALA A 16 -17.91 -17.52 36.76
CA ALA A 16 -17.54 -16.11 36.82
C ALA A 16 -17.33 -15.58 35.38
N GLY A 17 -18.41 -15.05 34.79
CA GLY A 17 -18.37 -14.36 33.50
C GLY A 17 -17.30 -13.26 33.48
N ALA A 18 -16.83 -12.93 32.28
CA ALA A 18 -15.80 -11.90 32.11
C ALA A 18 -16.25 -10.59 32.77
N SER A 19 -15.33 -9.88 33.46
CA SER A 19 -15.70 -8.59 34.04
C SER A 19 -16.10 -7.63 32.92
N ARG A 20 -17.27 -6.99 33.07
CA ARG A 20 -17.83 -6.10 32.04
C ARG A 20 -16.82 -5.01 31.64
N LEU A 21 -16.04 -4.53 32.60
CA LEU A 21 -14.99 -3.54 32.38
C LEU A 21 -13.89 -4.04 31.42
N LEU A 22 -13.37 -5.27 31.61
CA LEU A 22 -12.32 -5.82 30.74
C LEU A 22 -12.81 -5.99 29.31
N ILE A 23 -14.07 -6.40 29.13
CA ILE A 23 -14.67 -6.51 27.81
C ILE A 23 -14.75 -5.13 27.13
N VAL A 24 -15.21 -4.10 27.85
CA VAL A 24 -15.31 -2.73 27.31
C VAL A 24 -13.92 -2.22 26.90
N ILE A 25 -12.91 -2.39 27.75
CA ILE A 25 -11.52 -1.99 27.44
C ILE A 25 -11.02 -2.72 26.19
N PHE A 26 -11.24 -4.03 26.09
CA PHE A 26 -10.82 -4.83 24.94
C PHE A 26 -11.46 -4.34 23.63
N TYR A 27 -12.76 -4.04 23.62
CA TYR A 27 -13.42 -3.49 22.44
C TYR A 27 -12.97 -2.08 22.10
N LEU A 28 -12.68 -1.23 23.09
CA LEU A 28 -12.09 0.09 22.84
C LEU A 28 -10.72 -0.03 22.15
N ILE A 29 -9.89 -0.98 22.59
CA ILE A 29 -8.59 -1.27 21.94
C ILE A 29 -8.80 -1.72 20.49
N ILE A 30 -9.78 -2.58 20.21
CA ILE A 30 -10.11 -3.00 18.83
C ILE A 30 -10.45 -1.79 17.96
N ILE A 31 -11.29 -0.88 18.47
CA ILE A 31 -11.71 0.31 17.72
C ILE A 31 -10.51 1.21 17.43
N VAL A 32 -9.71 1.54 18.45
CA VAL A 32 -8.50 2.37 18.29
C VAL A 32 -7.51 1.71 17.34
N TYR A 33 -7.28 0.41 17.48
CA TYR A 33 -6.44 -0.36 16.58
C TYR A 33 -6.94 -0.28 15.13
N ALA A 34 -8.24 -0.49 14.89
CA ALA A 34 -8.80 -0.48 13.54
C ALA A 34 -8.59 0.87 12.86
N PHE A 35 -8.78 1.99 13.58
CA PHE A 35 -8.48 3.32 13.05
C PHE A 35 -7.01 3.50 12.67
N ILE A 36 -6.08 3.06 13.53
CA ILE A 36 -4.64 3.15 13.25
C ILE A 36 -4.26 2.23 12.08
N ALA A 37 -4.75 0.99 12.06
CA ALA A 37 -4.46 0.01 11.02
C ALA A 37 -4.93 0.47 9.65
N ILE A 38 -6.18 0.95 9.54
CA ILE A 38 -6.70 1.51 8.30
C ILE A 38 -5.83 2.68 7.85
N LYS A 39 -5.46 3.59 8.77
CA LYS A 39 -4.63 4.74 8.43
C LYS A 39 -3.26 4.32 7.90
N VAL A 40 -2.59 3.41 8.60
CA VAL A 40 -1.23 2.97 8.27
C VAL A 40 -1.20 2.11 7.00
N ILE A 41 -2.16 1.20 6.81
CA ILE A 41 -2.19 0.31 5.63
C ILE A 41 -2.60 1.09 4.39
N LEU A 42 -3.71 1.82 4.45
CA LEU A 42 -4.28 2.47 3.27
C LEU A 42 -3.53 3.75 2.87
N PHE A 43 -2.90 4.47 3.80
CA PHE A 43 -2.29 5.78 3.50
C PHE A 43 -0.78 5.81 3.74
N LYS A 44 -0.11 4.66 3.62
CA LYS A 44 1.35 4.53 3.72
C LYS A 44 2.08 5.35 2.65
N THR A 45 1.56 5.33 1.42
CA THR A 45 2.22 5.88 0.22
C THR A 45 1.56 7.16 -0.27
N VAL A 46 0.24 7.26 -0.16
CA VAL A 46 -0.54 8.40 -0.62
C VAL A 46 -1.38 8.91 0.54
N PRO A 47 -1.21 10.17 0.99
CA PRO A 47 -2.03 10.69 2.07
C PRO A 47 -3.46 10.95 1.58
N LEU A 48 -4.42 10.91 2.51
CA LEU A 48 -5.85 11.03 2.23
C LEU A 48 -6.23 12.27 1.38
N SER A 49 -5.45 13.36 1.47
CA SER A 49 -5.68 14.60 0.71
C SER A 49 -5.38 14.49 -0.79
N ALA A 50 -4.53 13.54 -1.20
CA ALA A 50 -4.20 13.26 -2.59
C ALA A 50 -5.33 12.57 -3.35
N LEU A 51 -6.23 11.84 -2.67
CA LEU A 51 -7.40 11.21 -3.30
C LEU A 51 -8.32 12.20 -4.01
N PHE A 52 -8.30 13.48 -3.61
CA PHE A 52 -9.16 14.52 -4.16
C PHE A 52 -8.47 15.36 -5.24
N HIS A 53 -7.23 15.04 -5.63
CA HIS A 53 -6.48 15.72 -6.68
C HIS A 53 -6.32 14.82 -7.91
N SER A 54 -6.95 15.20 -9.03
CA SER A 54 -7.02 14.44 -10.28
C SER A 54 -5.68 14.23 -11.00
N ARG A 55 -4.59 14.91 -10.60
CA ARG A 55 -3.27 14.84 -11.25
C ARG A 55 -2.34 13.70 -10.77
N ILE A 56 -2.70 12.95 -9.72
CA ILE A 56 -1.88 11.83 -9.19
C ILE A 56 -2.44 10.47 -9.62
N MET A 57 -3.47 10.45 -10.46
CA MET A 57 -4.20 9.24 -10.82
C MET A 57 -3.35 8.18 -11.55
N SER A 58 -2.07 8.46 -11.87
CA SER A 58 -1.16 7.56 -12.60
C SER A 58 -0.12 6.80 -11.77
N LEU A 59 -0.19 6.80 -10.42
CA LEU A 59 0.70 5.98 -9.58
C LEU A 59 0.01 4.71 -9.06
N ARG A 60 -0.67 3.98 -9.94
CA ARG A 60 -1.21 2.65 -9.64
C ARG A 60 -0.27 1.60 -10.21
N SER A 61 0.43 0.88 -9.35
CA SER A 61 1.18 -0.32 -9.73
C SER A 61 0.54 -1.53 -9.08
N ILE A 62 0.43 -2.62 -9.85
CA ILE A 62 0.07 -3.94 -9.33
C ILE A 62 1.31 -4.82 -9.44
N ASN A 63 1.72 -5.44 -8.34
CA ASN A 63 2.65 -6.55 -8.35
C ASN A 63 1.91 -7.84 -7.98
N VAL A 64 1.66 -8.67 -8.99
CA VAL A 64 1.03 -9.99 -8.84
C VAL A 64 2.06 -11.13 -8.78
N ILE A 65 3.36 -10.84 -8.92
CA ILE A 65 4.42 -11.85 -8.87
C ILE A 65 4.88 -12.00 -7.43
N PRO A 66 4.65 -13.17 -6.79
CA PRO A 66 5.10 -13.42 -5.43
C PRO A 66 6.62 -13.36 -5.35
N PHE A 67 7.12 -12.80 -4.25
CA PHE A 67 8.52 -12.59 -3.88
C PHE A 67 9.28 -11.60 -4.77
N HIS A 68 8.62 -10.91 -5.72
CA HIS A 68 9.30 -9.97 -6.60
C HIS A 68 9.83 -8.77 -5.81
N THR A 69 8.98 -8.10 -5.04
CA THR A 69 9.36 -6.94 -4.24
C THR A 69 10.36 -7.32 -3.14
N ILE A 70 10.15 -8.48 -2.51
CA ILE A 70 11.10 -9.03 -1.54
C ILE A 70 12.48 -9.23 -2.19
N ASN A 71 12.56 -9.87 -3.36
CA ASN A 71 13.84 -10.09 -4.04
C ASN A 71 14.49 -8.79 -4.53
N GLU A 72 13.70 -7.84 -5.02
CA GLU A 72 14.18 -6.52 -5.44
C GLU A 72 14.85 -5.78 -4.27
N PHE A 73 14.31 -5.89 -3.06
CA PHE A 73 14.95 -5.38 -1.84
C PHE A 73 16.29 -6.03 -1.51
N PHE A 74 16.46 -7.33 -1.79
CA PHE A 74 17.70 -8.07 -1.48
C PHE A 74 18.77 -7.93 -2.57
N ILE A 75 18.40 -7.67 -3.82
CA ILE A 75 19.30 -7.67 -4.97
C ILE A 75 19.78 -6.25 -5.31
N SER A 76 18.96 -5.23 -5.05
CA SER A 76 19.29 -3.85 -5.41
C SER A 76 20.31 -3.24 -4.46
N ALA A 77 21.53 -3.00 -4.95
CA ALA A 77 22.64 -2.43 -4.18
C ALA A 77 22.39 -1.01 -3.62
N ASN A 78 21.31 -0.34 -4.05
CA ASN A 78 20.95 1.02 -3.68
C ASN A 78 19.79 1.12 -2.66
N ILE A 79 19.18 0.00 -2.24
CA ILE A 79 18.09 0.05 -1.24
C ILE A 79 18.66 -0.15 0.17
N ASP A 80 18.40 0.81 1.06
CA ASP A 80 18.72 0.70 2.48
C ASP A 80 18.03 -0.53 3.08
N MET A 81 18.82 -1.55 3.41
CA MET A 81 18.36 -2.80 4.00
C MET A 81 17.53 -2.57 5.27
N GLY A 82 17.81 -1.50 6.01
CA GLY A 82 17.01 -1.10 7.18
C GLY A 82 15.57 -0.73 6.82
N ARG A 83 15.36 -0.05 5.69
CA ARG A 83 14.03 0.34 5.20
C ARG A 83 13.25 -0.86 4.67
N ALA A 84 13.91 -1.77 3.95
CA ALA A 84 13.30 -3.00 3.48
C ALA A 84 12.80 -3.89 4.64
N LEU A 85 13.65 -4.08 5.66
CA LEU A 85 13.28 -4.83 6.86
C LEU A 85 12.18 -4.15 7.67
N ALA A 86 12.18 -2.81 7.74
CA ALA A 86 11.12 -2.05 8.40
C ALA A 86 9.77 -2.20 7.66
N ASN A 87 9.77 -2.24 6.33
CA ASN A 87 8.56 -2.45 5.53
C ASN A 87 7.98 -3.86 5.75
N ILE A 88 8.81 -4.89 5.60
CA ILE A 88 8.41 -6.28 5.81
C ILE A 88 7.92 -6.48 7.26
N GLY A 89 8.72 -6.02 8.22
CA GLY A 89 8.40 -6.13 9.64
C GLY A 89 7.15 -5.35 10.04
N GLY A 90 6.93 -4.16 9.46
CA GLY A 90 5.75 -3.33 9.70
C GLY A 90 4.45 -4.01 9.26
N ASN A 91 4.43 -4.59 8.06
CA ASN A 91 3.26 -5.30 7.52
C ASN A 91 2.93 -6.54 8.36
N ILE A 92 3.94 -7.31 8.79
CA ILE A 92 3.72 -8.43 9.74
C ILE A 92 3.20 -7.91 11.08
N ALA A 93 3.87 -6.90 11.67
CA ALA A 93 3.59 -6.43 13.02
C ALA A 93 2.16 -5.86 13.15
N ILE A 94 1.68 -5.13 12.15
CA ILE A 94 0.34 -4.53 12.21
C ILE A 94 -0.77 -5.58 12.17
N PHE A 95 -0.53 -6.75 11.57
CA PHE A 95 -1.49 -7.86 11.52
C PHE A 95 -1.47 -8.79 12.75
N VAL A 96 -0.45 -8.71 13.62
CA VAL A 96 -0.40 -9.52 14.86
C VAL A 96 -1.60 -9.23 15.78
N PRO A 97 -1.95 -7.97 16.12
CA PRO A 97 -3.16 -7.67 16.88
C PRO A 97 -4.44 -8.14 16.17
N PHE A 98 -4.52 -7.98 14.85
CA PHE A 98 -5.67 -8.45 14.06
C PHE A 98 -5.88 -9.96 14.19
N GLY A 99 -4.81 -10.75 14.10
CA GLY A 99 -4.86 -12.21 14.32
C GLY A 99 -5.43 -12.59 15.68
N ILE A 100 -5.10 -11.84 16.73
CA ILE A 100 -5.68 -12.03 18.08
C ILE A 100 -7.19 -11.73 18.08
N PHE A 101 -7.61 -10.63 17.44
CA PHE A 101 -9.03 -10.25 17.37
C PHE A 101 -9.86 -11.25 16.57
N VAL A 102 -9.35 -11.71 15.43
CA VAL A 102 -10.00 -12.75 14.62
C VAL A 102 -10.13 -14.04 15.44
N ALA A 103 -9.06 -14.50 16.09
CA ALA A 103 -9.10 -15.70 16.93
C ALA A 103 -10.11 -15.56 18.09
N TYR A 104 -10.24 -14.37 18.66
CA TYR A 104 -11.24 -14.07 19.69
C TYR A 104 -12.67 -14.13 19.13
N ALA A 105 -12.92 -13.52 17.97
CA ALA A 105 -14.25 -13.42 17.35
C ALA A 105 -14.79 -14.77 16.89
N VAL A 106 -13.95 -15.60 16.25
CA VAL A 106 -14.31 -16.95 15.80
C VAL A 106 -13.83 -18.03 16.76
N ASN A 107 -13.77 -17.72 18.06
CA ASN A 107 -13.35 -18.66 19.09
C ASN A 107 -14.15 -19.98 18.98
N ARG A 108 -13.46 -21.11 19.18
CA ARG A 108 -13.98 -22.49 19.03
C ARG A 108 -14.27 -22.96 17.60
N LYS A 109 -14.07 -22.14 16.57
CA LYS A 109 -14.13 -22.60 15.17
C LYS A 109 -12.84 -23.32 14.77
N PRO A 110 -12.86 -24.20 13.75
CA PRO A 110 -11.64 -24.85 13.26
C PRO A 110 -10.68 -23.82 12.67
N LEU A 111 -9.38 -24.08 12.74
CA LEU A 111 -8.29 -23.17 12.33
C LEU A 111 -8.43 -22.59 10.91
N ARG A 112 -9.09 -23.30 10.00
CA ARG A 112 -9.39 -22.82 8.65
C ARG A 112 -10.23 -21.54 8.64
N ILE A 113 -11.10 -21.32 9.63
CA ILE A 113 -11.98 -20.14 9.68
C ILE A 113 -11.21 -18.86 9.99
N PRO A 114 -10.41 -18.76 11.07
CA PRO A 114 -9.64 -17.55 11.31
C PRO A 114 -8.61 -17.30 10.18
N PHE A 115 -8.00 -18.34 9.61
CA PHE A 115 -7.09 -18.17 8.46
C PHE A 115 -7.79 -17.66 7.21
N LEU A 116 -9.03 -18.11 6.94
CA LEU A 116 -9.82 -17.58 5.84
C LEU A 116 -10.13 -16.09 6.04
N TRP A 117 -10.45 -15.67 7.28
CA TRP A 117 -10.64 -14.25 7.58
C TRP A 117 -9.38 -13.42 7.38
N LEU A 118 -8.20 -13.93 7.74
CA LEU A 118 -6.93 -13.25 7.45
C LEU A 118 -6.74 -13.01 5.95
N LEU A 119 -6.96 -14.07 5.14
CA LEU A 119 -6.83 -13.99 3.68
C LEU A 119 -7.83 -13.03 3.06
N ILE A 120 -9.12 -13.14 3.43
CA ILE A 120 -10.17 -12.27 2.89
C ILE A 120 -9.88 -10.81 3.26
N THR A 121 -9.57 -10.52 4.53
CA THR A 121 -9.30 -9.14 4.94
C THR A 121 -8.07 -8.57 4.23
N SER A 122 -6.99 -9.34 4.12
CA SER A 122 -5.80 -8.86 3.41
C SER A 122 -6.08 -8.61 1.92
N PHE A 123 -6.80 -9.52 1.27
CA PHE A 123 -7.17 -9.36 -0.14
C PHE A 123 -8.12 -8.16 -0.37
N MET A 124 -9.05 -7.91 0.54
CA MET A 124 -9.92 -6.72 0.48
C MET A 124 -9.14 -5.41 0.64
N LEU A 125 -8.11 -5.39 1.50
CA LEU A 125 -7.26 -4.20 1.67
C LEU A 125 -6.48 -3.89 0.39
N GLU A 126 -5.91 -4.90 -0.25
CA GLU A 126 -5.25 -4.76 -1.57
C GLU A 126 -6.21 -4.22 -2.63
N ILE A 127 -7.43 -4.76 -2.71
CA ILE A 127 -8.46 -4.27 -3.65
C ILE A 127 -8.78 -2.80 -3.37
N ILE A 128 -8.95 -2.41 -2.10
CA ILE A 128 -9.22 -1.01 -1.73
C ILE A 128 -8.04 -0.14 -2.16
N GLN A 129 -6.80 -0.55 -1.87
CA GLN A 129 -5.62 0.22 -2.24
C GLN A 129 -5.53 0.41 -3.76
N TYR A 130 -5.79 -0.65 -4.53
CA TYR A 130 -5.81 -0.60 -5.98
C TYR A 130 -6.94 0.28 -6.54
N VAL A 131 -8.18 0.08 -6.09
CA VAL A 131 -9.37 0.81 -6.58
C VAL A 131 -9.25 2.31 -6.31
N PHE A 132 -8.73 2.68 -5.14
CA PHE A 132 -8.60 4.08 -4.73
C PHE A 132 -7.27 4.74 -5.09
N ALA A 133 -6.38 4.07 -5.84
CA ALA A 133 -5.06 4.61 -6.20
C ALA A 133 -4.18 4.99 -4.99
N LEU A 134 -4.32 4.25 -3.89
CA LEU A 134 -3.68 4.61 -2.63
C LEU A 134 -2.21 4.18 -2.55
N GLY A 135 -1.73 3.39 -3.51
CA GLY A 135 -0.36 2.92 -3.58
C GLY A 135 -0.18 1.76 -4.56
N SER A 136 0.94 1.06 -4.43
CA SER A 136 1.21 -0.20 -5.11
C SER A 136 0.47 -1.32 -4.40
N SER A 137 -0.35 -2.08 -5.11
CA SER A 137 -0.89 -3.34 -4.58
C SER A 137 0.13 -4.45 -4.81
N ASP A 138 0.43 -5.22 -3.78
CA ASP A 138 1.51 -6.21 -3.79
C ASP A 138 1.06 -7.54 -3.19
N ILE A 139 1.20 -8.62 -3.95
CA ILE A 139 0.86 -9.96 -3.45
C ILE A 139 1.74 -10.39 -2.27
N ASP A 140 2.95 -9.82 -2.15
CA ASP A 140 3.82 -10.03 -0.99
C ASP A 140 3.18 -9.47 0.29
N ASP A 141 2.42 -8.37 0.21
CA ASP A 141 1.72 -7.81 1.37
C ASP A 141 0.65 -8.76 1.89
N ILE A 142 -0.04 -9.49 1.01
CA ILE A 142 -0.98 -10.56 1.43
C ILE A 142 -0.27 -11.64 2.25
N LEU A 143 0.92 -12.05 1.83
CA LEU A 143 1.71 -13.07 2.52
C LEU A 143 2.21 -12.58 3.87
N LEU A 144 2.69 -11.33 3.95
CA LEU A 144 3.17 -10.72 5.18
C LEU A 144 2.03 -10.52 6.19
N ASN A 145 0.89 -10.03 5.73
CA ASN A 145 -0.32 -9.83 6.54
C ASN A 145 -0.84 -11.17 7.07
N PHE A 146 -0.87 -12.21 6.23
CA PHE A 146 -1.23 -13.56 6.65
C PHE A 146 -0.28 -14.08 7.72
N THR A 147 1.04 -13.89 7.54
CA THR A 147 2.07 -14.30 8.50
C THR A 147 1.89 -13.61 9.84
N GLY A 148 1.70 -12.28 9.84
CA GLY A 148 1.41 -11.50 11.05
C GLY A 148 0.15 -11.99 11.77
N GLY A 149 -0.94 -12.18 11.03
CA GLY A 149 -2.19 -12.71 11.57
C GLY A 149 -2.04 -14.11 12.16
N ALA A 150 -1.27 -15.00 11.50
CA ALA A 150 -0.99 -16.34 12.00
C ALA A 150 -0.21 -16.32 13.33
N ILE A 151 0.79 -15.43 13.44
CA ILE A 151 1.51 -15.18 14.70
C ILE A 151 0.53 -14.72 15.80
N GLY A 152 -0.35 -13.78 15.48
CA GLY A 152 -1.40 -13.31 16.39
C GLY A 152 -2.33 -14.42 16.89
N ILE A 153 -2.78 -15.31 16.01
CA ILE A 153 -3.59 -16.48 16.37
C ILE A 153 -2.79 -17.41 17.31
N GLY A 154 -1.50 -17.60 17.04
CA GLY A 154 -0.59 -18.36 17.91
C GLY A 154 -0.52 -17.77 19.32
N ILE A 155 -0.33 -16.46 19.44
CA ILE A 155 -0.28 -15.72 20.71
C ILE A 155 -1.61 -15.85 21.46
N TYR A 156 -2.74 -15.68 20.79
CA TYR A 156 -4.07 -15.87 21.37
C TYR A 156 -4.20 -17.27 22.00
N LYS A 157 -3.84 -18.32 21.25
CA LYS A 157 -3.93 -19.70 21.72
C LYS A 157 -2.99 -19.97 22.89
N TRP A 158 -1.80 -19.39 22.86
CA TRP A 158 -0.83 -19.51 23.94
C TRP A 158 -1.37 -18.92 25.25
N PHE A 159 -1.89 -17.69 25.21
CA PHE A 159 -2.53 -17.08 26.38
C PHE A 159 -3.74 -17.88 26.85
N ARG A 160 -4.58 -18.34 25.91
CA ARG A 160 -5.78 -19.11 26.26
C ARG A 160 -5.46 -20.44 26.93
N LYS A 161 -4.36 -21.09 26.53
CA LYS A 161 -3.88 -22.34 27.16
C LYS A 161 -3.27 -22.09 28.53
N LYS A 162 -2.61 -20.96 28.74
CA LYS A 162 -1.85 -20.66 29.97
C LYS A 162 -2.71 -20.07 31.09
N THR A 163 -3.89 -19.56 30.77
CA THR A 163 -4.76 -18.85 31.73
C THR A 163 -5.98 -19.69 32.09
N SER A 164 -6.20 -19.89 33.39
CA SER A 164 -7.28 -20.75 33.90
C SER A 164 -8.66 -20.07 33.88
N SER A 165 -8.71 -18.73 33.91
CA SER A 165 -9.95 -17.95 33.93
C SER A 165 -10.00 -16.95 32.78
N HIS A 166 -11.21 -16.70 32.27
CA HIS A 166 -11.44 -15.76 31.18
C HIS A 166 -10.95 -14.34 31.50
N ASN A 167 -11.01 -13.90 32.76
CA ASN A 167 -10.51 -12.59 33.16
C ASN A 167 -8.99 -12.51 33.06
N HIS A 168 -8.28 -13.54 33.53
CA HIS A 168 -6.82 -13.60 33.40
C HIS A 168 -6.38 -13.66 31.94
N PHE A 169 -7.13 -14.38 31.11
CA PHE A 169 -6.95 -14.38 29.67
C PHE A 169 -7.06 -12.97 29.08
N LEU A 170 -8.18 -12.26 29.34
CA LEU A 170 -8.39 -10.91 28.82
C LEU A 170 -7.33 -9.93 29.33
N MET A 171 -6.96 -9.98 30.61
CA MET A 171 -5.90 -9.11 31.16
C MET A 171 -4.56 -9.34 30.46
N ALA A 172 -4.17 -10.60 30.22
CA ALA A 172 -2.92 -10.92 29.54
C ALA A 172 -2.91 -10.42 28.09
N VAL A 173 -4.02 -10.60 27.37
CA VAL A 173 -4.17 -10.10 25.99
C VAL A 173 -4.16 -8.58 25.94
N ILE A 174 -4.91 -7.90 26.82
CA ILE A 174 -4.93 -6.43 26.90
C ILE A 174 -3.52 -5.91 27.21
N GLY A 175 -2.82 -6.50 28.18
CA GLY A 175 -1.44 -6.12 28.51
C GLY A 175 -0.51 -6.27 27.31
N PHE A 176 -0.58 -7.39 26.59
CA PHE A 176 0.19 -7.60 25.37
C PHE A 176 -0.11 -6.55 24.30
N LEU A 177 -1.39 -6.24 24.04
CA LEU A 177 -1.81 -5.26 23.04
C LEU A 177 -1.35 -3.84 23.38
N LEU A 178 -1.39 -3.45 24.66
CA LEU A 178 -0.92 -2.14 25.10
C LEU A 178 0.60 -2.00 24.97
N ILE A 179 1.34 -3.02 25.37
CA ILE A 179 2.81 -3.03 25.26
C ILE A 179 3.23 -3.01 23.78
N SER A 180 2.67 -3.91 22.97
CA SER A 180 2.97 -3.94 21.53
C SER A 180 2.53 -2.66 20.81
N GLY A 181 1.40 -2.06 21.20
CA GLY A 181 0.97 -0.76 20.70
C GLY A 181 1.92 0.38 21.05
N LEU A 182 2.49 0.39 22.27
CA LEU A 182 3.50 1.37 22.67
C LEU A 182 4.77 1.25 21.81
N PHE A 183 5.30 0.04 21.66
CA PHE A 183 6.48 -0.23 20.82
C PHE A 183 6.21 0.06 19.34
N GLY A 184 5.03 -0.30 18.83
CA GLY A 184 4.63 0.01 17.47
C GLY A 184 4.54 1.53 17.25
N GLY A 185 3.94 2.26 18.18
CA GLY A 185 3.84 3.72 18.11
C GLY A 185 5.20 4.43 18.13
N THR A 186 6.14 3.97 18.95
CA THR A 186 7.51 4.52 18.95
C THR A 186 8.27 4.19 17.68
N ALA A 187 8.17 2.95 17.18
CA ALA A 187 8.77 2.54 15.92
C ALA A 187 8.23 3.36 14.73
N LEU A 188 6.90 3.53 14.65
CA LEU A 188 6.27 4.37 13.63
C LEU A 188 6.75 5.82 13.71
N ARG A 189 6.86 6.40 14.91
CA ARG A 189 7.34 7.78 15.07
C ARG A 189 8.80 7.97 14.66
N ILE A 190 9.63 6.94 14.81
CA ILE A 190 11.03 6.96 14.36
C ILE A 190 11.11 6.81 12.84
N ALA A 191 10.31 5.90 12.27
CA ALA A 191 10.31 5.61 10.83
C ALA A 191 9.66 6.73 10.01
N ASP A 192 8.51 7.22 10.45
CA ASP A 192 7.76 8.32 9.84
C ASP A 192 7.02 9.13 10.93
N PRO A 193 7.61 10.25 11.39
CA PRO A 193 7.01 11.12 12.40
C PRO A 193 5.62 11.66 12.02
N ASN A 194 5.31 11.76 10.72
CA ASN A 194 4.08 12.38 10.23
C ASN A 194 2.95 11.37 9.99
N LEU A 195 3.25 10.08 9.89
CA LEU A 195 2.25 9.03 9.63
C LEU A 195 1.14 8.99 10.69
N LEU A 196 1.48 9.24 11.96
CA LEU A 196 0.51 9.29 13.06
C LEU A 196 -0.11 10.68 13.27
N SER A 197 0.40 11.73 12.62
CA SER A 197 -0.21 13.06 12.71
C SER A 197 -1.62 13.01 12.10
N PHE A 198 -2.65 13.24 12.92
CA PHE A 198 -4.05 13.30 12.45
C PHE A 198 -4.38 14.63 11.77
N THR A 199 -3.42 15.56 11.74
CA THR A 199 -3.50 16.78 10.96
C THR A 199 -3.41 16.41 9.49
N ALA A 200 -4.40 16.78 8.69
CA ALA A 200 -4.33 16.65 7.24
C ALA A 200 -3.14 17.48 6.74
N SER A 201 -2.00 16.83 6.55
CA SER A 201 -0.88 17.45 5.89
C SER A 201 -1.31 17.69 4.44
N LYS A 202 -1.56 18.96 4.13
CA LYS A 202 -1.90 19.38 2.78
C LYS A 202 -0.66 19.12 1.94
N ILE A 203 -0.74 18.18 0.98
CA ILE A 203 0.33 18.09 0.00
C ILE A 203 0.32 19.39 -0.79
N SER A 204 1.47 20.04 -0.85
CA SER A 204 1.68 21.16 -1.76
C SER A 204 2.17 20.58 -3.08
N TYR A 205 1.39 20.77 -4.15
CA TYR A 205 1.86 20.45 -5.50
C TYR A 205 2.50 21.70 -6.07
N ILE A 206 3.78 21.62 -6.38
CA ILE A 206 4.49 22.68 -7.07
C ILE A 206 4.80 22.16 -8.46
N ASN A 207 4.19 22.80 -9.46
CA ASN A 207 4.57 22.56 -10.85
C ASN A 207 5.55 23.67 -11.23
N GLU A 208 6.80 23.31 -11.50
CA GLU A 208 7.80 24.23 -11.99
C GLU A 208 7.82 24.16 -13.51
N ASN A 209 7.83 25.31 -14.18
CA ASN A 209 7.84 25.42 -15.64
C ASN A 209 6.63 24.76 -16.34
N ASP A 210 5.45 24.73 -15.72
CA ASP A 210 4.24 24.15 -16.33
C ASP A 210 3.79 24.88 -17.61
N GLU A 211 4.23 26.12 -17.80
CA GLU A 211 4.13 26.89 -19.04
C GLU A 211 4.64 26.12 -20.27
N VAL A 212 5.63 25.25 -20.08
CA VAL A 212 6.27 24.47 -21.15
C VAL A 212 5.31 23.47 -21.78
N ILE A 213 4.38 22.92 -20.98
CA ILE A 213 3.35 21.98 -21.43
C ILE A 213 1.99 22.65 -21.64
N ALA A 214 1.93 23.98 -21.67
CA ALA A 214 0.69 24.71 -21.89
C ALA A 214 0.03 24.29 -23.21
N GLY A 215 -1.23 23.83 -23.13
CA GLY A 215 -1.98 23.27 -24.26
C GLY A 215 -1.99 21.75 -24.35
N TRP A 216 -1.16 21.05 -23.57
CA TRP A 216 -1.10 19.58 -23.51
C TRP A 216 -1.62 19.08 -22.16
N ASN A 217 -2.92 18.86 -22.06
CA ASN A 217 -3.53 18.34 -20.83
C ASN A 217 -3.19 16.85 -20.65
N GLU A 218 -2.42 16.51 -19.61
CA GLU A 218 -2.00 15.13 -19.29
C GLU A 218 -3.16 14.12 -19.21
N ALA A 219 -4.36 14.57 -18.84
CA ALA A 219 -5.55 13.71 -18.73
C ALA A 219 -6.21 13.40 -20.10
N GLU A 220 -5.85 14.15 -21.14
CA GLU A 220 -6.37 14.01 -22.51
C GLU A 220 -5.37 13.27 -23.43
N ALA A 221 -4.29 12.73 -22.87
CA ALA A 221 -3.35 11.92 -23.65
C ALA A 221 -4.05 10.66 -24.21
N ASP A 222 -3.81 10.36 -25.48
CA ASP A 222 -4.42 9.22 -26.17
C ASP A 222 -3.82 7.89 -25.74
N LEU A 223 -2.53 7.88 -25.35
CA LEU A 223 -1.83 6.68 -24.89
C LEU A 223 -1.03 6.97 -23.61
N PHE A 224 -0.93 5.96 -22.75
CA PHE A 224 -0.11 5.98 -21.55
C PHE A 224 0.49 4.60 -21.29
N GLY A 225 1.79 4.54 -21.01
CA GLY A 225 2.48 3.27 -20.75
C GLY A 225 3.94 3.47 -20.35
N ASP A 226 4.74 2.42 -20.49
CA ASP A 226 6.16 2.40 -20.17
C ASP A 226 6.99 2.58 -21.45
N LEU A 227 7.94 3.51 -21.44
CA LEU A 227 8.85 3.72 -22.57
C LEU A 227 9.96 2.67 -22.53
N THR A 228 9.94 1.72 -23.46
CA THR A 228 10.83 0.54 -23.43
C THR A 228 11.96 0.62 -24.44
N ALA A 229 11.77 1.35 -25.54
CA ALA A 229 12.82 1.59 -26.52
C ALA A 229 12.58 2.92 -27.26
N SER A 230 13.66 3.51 -27.75
CA SER A 230 13.65 4.69 -28.61
C SER A 230 14.56 4.43 -29.81
N GLY A 231 13.99 4.52 -31.02
CA GLY A 231 14.68 4.49 -32.29
C GLY A 231 14.78 5.89 -32.91
N MET A 232 15.37 5.99 -34.10
CA MET A 232 15.64 7.29 -34.73
C MET A 232 14.37 8.11 -35.06
N ASN A 233 13.28 7.43 -35.44
CA ASN A 233 11.99 8.03 -35.79
C ASN A 233 10.81 7.34 -35.10
N GLU A 234 11.06 6.54 -34.07
CA GLU A 234 9.99 5.79 -33.40
C GLU A 234 10.29 5.55 -31.92
N ILE A 235 9.24 5.43 -31.11
CA ILE A 235 9.32 4.94 -29.74
C ILE A 235 8.49 3.68 -29.60
N THR A 236 8.91 2.81 -28.69
CA THR A 236 8.15 1.63 -28.29
C THR A 236 7.58 1.85 -26.91
N VAL A 237 6.25 1.88 -26.85
CA VAL A 237 5.48 2.03 -25.61
C VAL A 237 4.89 0.68 -25.25
N TYR A 238 5.27 0.16 -24.09
CA TYR A 238 4.60 -0.98 -23.50
C TYR A 238 3.32 -0.49 -22.81
N MET A 239 2.17 -0.89 -23.36
CA MET A 239 0.85 -0.56 -22.83
C MET A 239 0.59 -1.45 -21.63
N ASN A 240 1.20 -1.11 -20.51
CA ASN A 240 1.17 -1.92 -19.32
C ASN A 240 -0.29 -2.05 -18.83
N PRO A 241 -0.85 -3.28 -18.75
CA PRO A 241 -2.23 -3.49 -18.32
C PRO A 241 -2.49 -3.03 -16.87
N LYS A 242 -1.44 -2.73 -16.11
CA LYS A 242 -1.51 -2.10 -14.78
C LYS A 242 -2.03 -0.65 -14.82
N TYR A 243 -1.96 0.03 -15.97
CA TYR A 243 -2.37 1.42 -16.15
C TYR A 243 -3.63 1.55 -17.03
N THR A 244 -4.73 0.90 -16.64
CA THR A 244 -6.02 1.05 -17.34
C THR A 244 -6.51 2.50 -17.23
N GLN A 245 -6.47 3.28 -18.32
CA GLN A 245 -7.19 4.55 -18.39
C GLN A 245 -8.69 4.32 -18.62
N MET A 246 -9.53 5.12 -17.95
CA MET A 246 -10.99 5.17 -18.10
C MET A 246 -11.46 6.04 -19.27
N THR A 247 -10.65 6.24 -20.32
CA THR A 247 -11.09 6.89 -21.55
C THR A 247 -11.49 5.81 -22.54
N GLY A 248 -12.79 5.70 -22.82
CA GLY A 248 -13.38 4.69 -23.69
C GLY A 248 -13.01 4.83 -25.17
N LYS A 249 -11.73 4.77 -25.50
CA LYS A 249 -11.22 4.70 -26.88
C LYS A 249 -10.23 3.54 -27.01
N LYS A 250 -10.66 2.58 -27.84
CA LYS A 250 -9.97 1.42 -28.45
C LYS A 250 -8.87 0.74 -27.63
N GLU A 251 -9.21 -0.45 -27.15
CA GLU A 251 -8.26 -1.55 -26.93
C GLU A 251 -7.48 -1.80 -28.24
N THR A 252 -6.20 -1.46 -28.24
CA THR A 252 -5.23 -2.00 -29.20
C THR A 252 -4.72 -3.32 -28.63
N ASP A 253 -5.00 -4.43 -29.33
CA ASP A 253 -4.65 -5.83 -28.99
C ASP A 253 -3.14 -6.14 -28.82
N ASN A 254 -2.24 -5.14 -28.91
CA ASN A 254 -0.80 -5.35 -28.83
C ASN A 254 -0.24 -4.75 -27.53
N GLU A 255 0.41 -5.59 -26.71
CA GLU A 255 1.12 -5.20 -25.48
C GLU A 255 2.19 -4.12 -25.72
N TYR A 256 2.74 -4.07 -26.93
CA TYR A 256 3.72 -3.07 -27.37
C TYR A 256 3.18 -2.29 -28.57
N VAL A 257 3.19 -0.96 -28.44
CA VAL A 257 2.76 -0.04 -29.49
C VAL A 257 3.98 0.73 -29.98
N HIS A 258 4.24 0.64 -31.28
CA HIS A 258 5.27 1.42 -31.96
C HIS A 258 4.66 2.72 -32.47
N ILE A 259 5.19 3.85 -32.02
CA ILE A 259 4.68 5.18 -32.33
C ILE A 259 5.75 5.93 -33.10
N GLN A 260 5.38 6.48 -34.24
CA GLN A 260 6.27 7.29 -35.06
C GLN A 260 6.44 8.68 -34.45
N ILE A 261 7.67 9.15 -34.40
CA ILE A 261 8.05 10.48 -33.95
C ILE A 261 8.76 11.18 -35.10
N ASN A 262 8.49 12.46 -35.31
CA ASN A 262 9.11 13.27 -36.36
C ASN A 262 9.53 14.65 -35.82
N ASN A 263 10.31 15.41 -36.59
CA ASN A 263 10.82 16.72 -36.14
C ASN A 263 9.76 17.73 -35.68
N SER A 264 8.48 17.51 -35.98
CA SER A 264 7.35 18.32 -35.52
C SER A 264 6.76 17.84 -34.18
N THR A 265 7.05 16.61 -33.75
CA THR A 265 6.63 16.08 -32.45
C THR A 265 7.30 16.84 -31.31
N GLN A 266 6.49 17.37 -30.40
CA GLN A 266 6.97 18.03 -29.19
C GLN A 266 7.32 17.00 -28.12
N VAL A 267 8.52 17.09 -27.54
CA VAL A 267 8.96 16.16 -26.49
C VAL A 267 9.18 16.91 -25.20
N PHE A 268 8.58 16.39 -24.14
CA PHE A 268 8.62 16.95 -22.80
C PHE A 268 9.12 15.89 -21.82
N ILE A 269 9.86 16.32 -20.81
CA ILE A 269 10.22 15.51 -19.66
C ILE A 269 9.62 16.15 -18.42
N ARG A 270 9.02 15.33 -17.57
CA ARG A 270 8.59 15.70 -16.22
C ARG A 270 9.46 14.94 -15.21
N TYR A 271 10.23 15.69 -14.43
CA TYR A 271 10.93 15.17 -13.27
C TYR A 271 10.02 15.31 -12.04
N ILE A 272 9.68 14.19 -11.42
CA ILE A 272 8.87 14.13 -10.22
C ILE A 272 9.80 13.83 -9.05
N SER A 273 9.92 14.79 -8.14
CA SER A 273 10.63 14.62 -6.89
C SER A 273 9.68 14.83 -5.71
N THR A 274 9.92 14.08 -4.64
CA THR A 274 9.14 14.19 -3.40
C THR A 274 10.03 14.78 -2.32
N ASP A 275 9.72 15.98 -1.85
CA ASP A 275 10.31 16.57 -0.65
C ASP A 275 9.26 16.66 0.46
N LYS A 276 9.29 15.69 1.37
CA LYS A 276 8.39 15.56 2.53
C LYS A 276 6.91 15.53 2.15
N ASN A 277 6.26 16.69 2.16
CA ASN A 277 4.83 16.90 1.87
C ASN A 277 4.62 17.73 0.61
N THR A 278 5.67 17.92 -0.18
CA THR A 278 5.63 18.64 -1.44
C THR A 278 6.01 17.68 -2.56
N VAL A 279 5.13 17.54 -3.53
CA VAL A 279 5.46 16.87 -4.79
C VAL A 279 5.81 17.96 -5.78
N ILE A 280 7.06 17.97 -6.23
CA ILE A 280 7.57 18.93 -7.20
C ILE A 280 7.57 18.24 -8.55
N SER A 281 6.92 18.86 -9.53
CA SER A 281 6.90 18.41 -10.91
C SER A 281 7.54 19.49 -11.77
N ASN A 282 8.78 19.26 -12.20
CA ASN A 282 9.50 20.17 -13.06
C ASN A 282 9.41 19.69 -14.51
N TYR A 283 8.95 20.58 -15.40
CA TYR A 283 8.78 20.29 -16.82
C TYR A 283 9.91 20.89 -17.65
N GLU A 284 10.46 20.09 -18.56
CA GLU A 284 11.49 20.50 -19.50
C GLU A 284 11.11 20.11 -20.92
N LYS A 285 11.37 20.99 -21.88
CA LYS A 285 11.21 20.66 -23.31
C LYS A 285 12.54 20.18 -23.84
N VAL A 286 12.53 19.00 -24.46
CA VAL A 286 13.74 18.36 -24.96
C VAL A 286 13.62 18.02 -26.43
N THR A 287 14.72 17.55 -27.00
CA THR A 287 14.80 17.07 -28.37
C THR A 287 14.75 15.54 -28.40
N HIS A 288 14.56 14.98 -29.59
CA HIS A 288 14.40 13.53 -29.75
C HIS A 288 15.66 12.74 -29.38
N SER A 289 16.84 13.32 -29.63
CA SER A 289 18.13 12.72 -29.26
C SER A 289 18.28 12.51 -27.75
N ASP A 290 17.56 13.28 -26.95
CA ASP A 290 17.63 13.22 -25.50
C ASP A 290 16.88 11.99 -24.96
N ILE A 291 15.89 11.47 -25.70
CA ILE A 291 15.09 10.29 -25.31
C ILE A 291 15.96 9.03 -25.21
N ALA A 292 16.82 8.79 -26.21
CA ALA A 292 17.70 7.61 -26.23
C ALA A 292 18.73 7.66 -25.09
N THR A 293 19.32 8.84 -24.88
CA THR A 293 20.25 9.10 -23.77
C THR A 293 19.59 8.82 -22.42
N LEU A 294 18.31 9.16 -22.29
CA LEU A 294 17.57 8.96 -21.05
C LEU A 294 17.39 7.48 -20.67
N LEU A 295 17.10 6.63 -21.66
CA LEU A 295 16.92 5.19 -21.47
C LEU A 295 18.23 4.48 -21.12
N GLU A 296 19.36 4.94 -21.66
CA GLU A 296 20.67 4.33 -21.42
C GLU A 296 21.25 4.67 -20.04
N THR A 297 20.92 5.85 -19.48
CA THR A 297 21.68 6.40 -18.35
C THR A 297 21.12 6.04 -16.98
N ARG A 298 19.82 5.71 -16.86
CA ARG A 298 19.15 5.66 -15.55
C ARG A 298 18.71 4.29 -15.04
N GLY A 299 18.71 3.23 -15.85
CA GLY A 299 18.29 1.89 -15.41
C GLY A 299 16.85 1.80 -14.87
N ILE A 300 16.05 2.86 -15.05
CA ILE A 300 14.65 2.99 -14.67
C ILE A 300 13.86 3.06 -15.97
N THR A 301 12.74 2.34 -16.05
CA THR A 301 11.82 2.44 -17.20
C THR A 301 10.89 3.63 -16.98
N PRO A 302 11.01 4.74 -17.74
CA PRO A 302 10.19 5.91 -17.52
C PRO A 302 8.78 5.71 -18.08
N THR A 303 7.80 6.39 -17.49
CA THR A 303 6.43 6.39 -18.02
C THR A 303 6.33 7.37 -19.18
N VAL A 304 5.41 7.13 -20.12
CA VAL A 304 5.21 8.00 -21.27
C VAL A 304 3.73 8.21 -21.54
N ARG A 305 3.36 9.48 -21.79
CA ARG A 305 2.07 9.89 -22.34
C ARG A 305 2.26 10.36 -23.78
N VAL A 306 1.35 10.00 -24.66
CA VAL A 306 1.42 10.36 -26.07
C VAL A 306 0.09 10.92 -26.54
N TRP A 307 0.16 12.03 -27.27
CA TRP A 307 -0.95 12.61 -28.03
C TRP A 307 -0.73 12.29 -29.50
N LEU A 308 -1.73 11.72 -30.15
CA LEU A 308 -1.66 11.24 -31.53
C LEU A 308 -2.35 12.22 -32.48
N SER A 309 -1.78 12.37 -33.67
CA SER A 309 -2.32 13.30 -34.67
C SER A 309 -3.61 12.81 -35.33
N ASN A 310 -3.81 11.49 -35.40
CA ASN A 310 -5.04 10.85 -35.89
C ASN A 310 -5.12 9.36 -35.48
N ASP A 311 -6.34 8.85 -35.26
CA ASP A 311 -6.63 7.47 -34.82
C ASP A 311 -6.13 6.34 -35.78
N ASN A 312 -5.73 6.67 -37.01
CA ASN A 312 -5.39 5.69 -38.06
C ASN A 312 -3.90 5.65 -38.46
N MET A 313 -3.07 6.62 -38.01
CA MET A 313 -1.63 6.67 -38.26
C MET A 313 -0.95 7.19 -36.97
N PRO A 314 -0.24 6.34 -36.21
CA PRO A 314 0.25 6.70 -34.87
C PRO A 314 1.50 7.57 -34.96
N VAL A 315 1.35 8.80 -35.44
CA VAL A 315 2.38 9.83 -35.36
C VAL A 315 2.07 10.67 -34.13
N ALA A 316 3.04 10.76 -33.22
CA ALA A 316 2.92 11.56 -32.02
C ALA A 316 2.97 13.06 -32.35
N GLU A 317 2.00 13.83 -31.91
CA GLU A 317 2.08 15.30 -31.88
C GLU A 317 2.88 15.78 -30.68
N ALA A 318 2.68 15.12 -29.55
CA ALA A 318 3.45 15.35 -28.34
C ALA A 318 3.73 14.05 -27.58
N VAL A 319 4.85 14.04 -26.87
CA VAL A 319 5.29 12.97 -25.98
C VAL A 319 5.72 13.60 -24.66
N LEU A 320 5.16 13.13 -23.55
CA LEU A 320 5.57 13.51 -22.19
C LEU A 320 6.14 12.30 -21.48
N ILE A 321 7.43 12.38 -21.14
CA ILE A 321 8.16 11.33 -20.43
C ILE A 321 8.19 11.69 -18.95
N GLY A 322 7.58 10.85 -18.11
CA GLY A 322 7.56 11.00 -16.66
C GLY A 322 8.67 10.19 -16.01
N ILE A 323 9.55 10.88 -15.29
CA ILE A 323 10.66 10.31 -14.52
C ILE A 323 10.39 10.58 -13.04
N THR A 324 10.35 9.53 -12.25
CA THR A 324 10.21 9.64 -10.79
C THR A 324 11.55 9.31 -10.16
N ASP A 325 12.08 10.23 -9.36
CA ASP A 325 13.24 10.00 -8.49
C ASP A 325 12.82 9.33 -7.16
#